data_AF-A0A2P1H3W3-F1
#
_entry.id   AF-A0A2P1H3W3-F1
#
_cell.length_a   1.000
_cell.length_b   1.000
_cell.length_c   1.000
_cell.angle_alpha   90.00
_cell.angle_beta   90.00
_cell.angle_gamma   90.00
#
_symmetry.space_group_name_H-M   'P 1'
#
loop_
_entity.id
_entity.type
_entity.pdbx_description
1 polymer ?
#
loop_
_entity_poly.entity_id
_entity_poly.type
_entity_poly.pdbx_seq_one_letter_code
_entity_poly.pdbx_strand_id
1 'polypeptide(L)' 'MASIWRLNEDRVEFERVTSAVLDADPEGTYVIQQPDNTFRLRIGNAPTLAVGERFTVAGIEFDTAEIECLHFADCV' A
#
# COMPACT_ATOMS: atom_id res chain seq x y z
N MET A 1 -6.60 0.68 -13.75
CA MET A 1 -7.30 0.97 -12.47
C MET A 1 -6.23 1.05 -11.39
N ALA A 2 -6.19 2.10 -10.58
CA ALA A 2 -5.23 2.19 -9.48
C ALA A 2 -5.63 1.21 -8.37
N SER A 3 -4.69 0.38 -7.93
CA SER A 3 -4.87 -0.49 -6.76
C SER A 3 -4.47 0.30 -5.51
N ILE A 4 -5.27 0.22 -4.45
CA ILE A 4 -5.00 0.88 -3.17
C ILE A 4 -4.97 -0.20 -2.09
N TRP A 5 -3.97 -0.14 -1.24
CA TRP A 5 -3.87 -0.99 -0.06
C TRP A 5 -3.70 -0.13 1.18
N ARG A 6 -4.30 -0.55 2.28
CA ARG A 6 -4.17 0.07 3.59
C ARG A 6 -3.32 -0.85 4.48
N LEU A 7 -2.43 -0.27 5.26
CA LEU A 7 -1.76 -1.01 6.33
C LEU A 7 -2.76 -1.30 7.45
N ASN A 8 -3.00 -2.57 7.72
CA ASN A 8 -3.65 -3.03 8.92
C ASN A 8 -2.61 -3.11 10.03
N GLU A 9 -2.64 -2.17 10.97
CA GLU A 9 -1.65 -2.08 12.06
C GLU A 9 -1.76 -3.24 13.07
N ASP A 10 -2.94 -3.85 13.19
CA ASP A 10 -3.17 -4.99 14.10
C ASP A 10 -2.50 -6.27 13.59
N ARG A 11 -2.57 -6.47 12.28
CA ARG A 11 -2.00 -7.65 11.59
C ARG A 11 -0.64 -7.40 10.95
N VAL A 12 -0.22 -6.13 10.85
CA VAL A 12 1.02 -5.70 10.21
C VAL A 12 1.09 -6.17 8.74
N GLU A 13 -0.01 -5.96 8.01
CA GLU A 13 -0.12 -6.40 6.61
C GLU A 13 -0.92 -5.38 5.78
N PHE A 14 -0.67 -5.36 4.47
CA PHE A 14 -1.40 -4.50 3.54
C PHE A 14 -2.63 -5.21 3.01
N GLU A 15 -3.81 -4.67 3.29
CA GLU A 15 -5.08 -5.16 2.77
C GLU A 15 -5.58 -4.28 1.63
N ARG A 16 -6.15 -4.90 0.59
CA ARG A 16 -6.67 -4.15 -0.55
C ARG A 16 -7.96 -3.44 -0.18
N VAL A 17 -8.00 -2.14 -0.44
CA VAL A 17 -9.14 -1.28 -0.11
C VAL A 17 -9.58 -0.47 -1.33
N THR A 18 -10.74 0.17 -1.21
CA THR A 18 -11.23 1.10 -2.23
C THR A 18 -10.86 2.54 -1.86
N SER A 19 -10.95 3.45 -2.83
CA SER A 19 -10.74 4.88 -2.59
C SER A 19 -11.72 5.46 -1.56
N ALA A 20 -12.89 4.85 -1.37
CA ALA A 20 -13.85 5.25 -0.34
C ALA A 20 -13.29 5.06 1.09
N VAL A 21 -12.47 4.03 1.31
CA VAL A 21 -11.82 3.81 2.62
C VAL A 21 -10.74 4.86 2.86
N LEU A 22 -9.98 5.21 1.82
CA LEU A 22 -8.97 6.26 1.89
C LEU A 22 -9.60 7.64 2.15
N ASP A 23 -10.77 7.92 1.59
CA ASP A 23 -11.51 9.17 1.83
C ASP A 23 -12.12 9.23 3.23
N ALA A 24 -12.61 8.08 3.73
CA ALA A 24 -13.17 7.97 5.09
C ALA A 24 -12.10 8.03 6.18
N ASP A 25 -10.86 7.60 5.91
CA ASP A 25 -9.75 7.56 6.85
C ASP A 25 -8.45 8.12 6.23
N PRO A 26 -8.36 9.44 5.98
CA PRO A 26 -7.19 10.03 5.32
C PRO A 26 -5.92 9.98 6.19
N GLU A 27 -6.02 9.64 7.48
CA GLU A 27 -4.90 9.55 8.42
C GLU A 27 -4.19 8.19 8.41
N GLY A 28 -4.77 7.18 7.75
CA GLY A 28 -4.16 5.85 7.63
C GLY A 28 -2.90 5.81 6.77
N THR A 29 -2.21 4.66 6.81
CA THR A 29 -1.08 4.39 5.90
C THR A 29 -1.57 3.60 4.70
N TYR A 30 -1.26 4.09 3.49
CA TYR A 30 -1.71 3.54 2.23
C TYR A 30 -0.58 3.36 1.23
N VAL A 31 -0.65 2.28 0.47
CA VAL A 31 0.13 2.07 -0.74
C VAL A 31 -0.80 2.22 -1.93
N ILE A 32 -0.39 3.00 -2.92
CA ILE A 32 -1.19 3.33 -4.10
C ILE A 32 -0.36 2.99 -5.34
N GLN A 33 -0.82 2.01 -6.11
CA GLN A 33 -0.24 1.68 -7.42
C GLN A 33 -0.75 2.68 -8.45
N GLN A 34 0.20 3.39 -9.06
CA GLN A 34 -0.05 4.32 -10.15
C GLN A 34 -0.24 3.56 -11.47
N PRO A 35 -0.91 4.18 -12.48
CA PRO A 35 -1.09 3.57 -13.79
C PRO A 35 0.22 3.30 -14.55
N ASP A 36 1.32 3.97 -14.20
CA ASP A 36 2.68 3.72 -14.72
C ASP A 36 3.41 2.57 -14.00
N ASN A 37 2.69 1.78 -13.19
CA ASN A 37 3.20 0.65 -12.42
C ASN A 37 4.22 1.03 -11.32
N THR A 38 4.24 2.31 -10.92
CA THR A 38 4.99 2.75 -9.73
C THR A 38 4.12 2.71 -8.48
N PHE A 39 4.76 2.48 -7.34
CA PHE A 39 4.09 2.48 -6.05
C PHE A 39 4.34 3.80 -5.32
N ARG A 40 3.29 4.29 -4.67
CA ARG A 40 3.38 5.48 -3.82
C ARG A 40 2.85 5.18 -2.43
N LEU A 41 3.68 5.46 -1.44
CA LEU A 41 3.33 5.38 -0.03
C LEU A 41 2.76 6.71 0.44
N ARG A 42 1.60 6.67 1.09
CA ARG A 42 0.98 7.78 1.80
C ARG A 42 0.88 7.43 3.27
N ILE A 43 1.37 8.28 4.15
CA ILE A 43 1.24 8.11 5.60
C ILE A 43 0.42 9.28 6.12
N GLY A 44 -0.83 9.01 6.46
CA GLY A 44 -1.82 10.01 6.79
C GLY A 44 -1.96 11.11 5.75
N ASN A 45 -2.04 12.35 6.21
CA ASN A 45 -2.22 13.49 5.31
C ASN A 45 -0.91 14.02 4.70
N ALA A 46 0.19 13.26 4.84
CA ALA A 46 1.47 13.60 4.22
C ALA A 46 1.41 13.45 2.68
N PRO A 47 2.25 14.18 1.94
CA PRO A 47 2.40 13.97 0.50
C PRO A 47 2.83 12.53 0.21
N THR A 48 2.35 12.00 -0.91
CA THR A 48 2.75 10.67 -1.38
C THR A 48 4.24 10.62 -1.71
N LEU A 49 4.93 9.58 -1.24
CA LEU A 49 6.33 9.29 -1.50
C LEU A 49 6.41 8.14 -2.49
N ALA A 50 7.24 8.27 -3.53
CA ALA A 50 7.53 7.15 -4.41
C ALA A 50 8.31 6.09 -3.63
N VAL A 51 7.85 4.85 -3.68
CA VAL A 51 8.53 3.70 -3.08
C VAL A 51 8.94 2.72 -4.17
N GLY A 52 10.11 2.11 -3.97
CA GLY A 52 10.60 1.04 -4.84
C GLY A 52 9.99 -0.31 -4.46
N GLU A 53 10.65 -1.38 -4.92
CA GLU A 53 10.25 -2.76 -4.63
C GLU A 53 10.17 -3.04 -3.13
N ARG A 54 11.02 -2.41 -2.32
CA ARG A 54 11.01 -2.51 -0.86
C ARG A 54 10.98 -1.14 -0.21
N PHE A 55 10.23 -1.04 0.88
CA PHE A 55 10.11 0.18 1.67
C PHE A 55 9.85 -0.15 3.13
N THR A 56 10.19 0.79 4.02
CA THR A 56 10.01 0.62 5.46
C THR A 56 8.91 1.53 5.97
N VAL A 57 7.94 0.97 6.68
CA VAL A 57 6.88 1.72 7.39
C VAL A 57 6.99 1.40 8.87
N ALA A 58 7.09 2.44 9.71
CA ALA A 58 7.19 2.29 11.16
C ALA A 58 8.28 1.30 11.64
N GLY A 59 9.37 1.16 10.88
CA GLY A 59 10.48 0.25 11.18
C GLY A 59 10.29 -1.19 10.66
N ILE A 60 9.23 -1.45 9.90
CA ILE A 60 8.90 -2.75 9.31
C ILE A 60 9.10 -2.68 7.81
N GLU A 61 9.89 -3.59 7.26
CA GLU A 61 10.14 -3.69 5.83
C GLU A 61 8.99 -4.41 5.14
N PHE A 62 8.52 -3.84 4.02
CA PHE A 62 7.49 -4.38 3.16
C PHE A 62 7.99 -4.42 1.73
N ASP A 63 7.57 -5.44 0.99
CA ASP A 63 7.87 -5.62 -0.42
C ASP A 63 6.59 -5.41 -1.26
N THR A 64 6.65 -4.55 -2.27
CA THR A 64 5.49 -4.26 -3.14
C THR A 64 5.08 -5.48 -3.94
N ALA A 65 6.01 -6.38 -4.29
CA ALA A 65 5.68 -7.62 -4.99
C ALA A 65 4.90 -8.57 -4.09
N GLU A 66 5.18 -8.62 -2.79
CA GLU A 66 4.37 -9.39 -1.84
C GLU A 66 2.98 -8.80 -1.66
N ILE A 67 2.85 -7.47 -1.67
CA ILE A 67 1.55 -6.77 -1.61
C ILE A 67 0.70 -7.05 -2.84
N GLU A 68 1.32 -7.21 -4.02
CA GLU A 68 0.66 -7.66 -5.24
C GLU A 68 0.36 -9.18 -5.22
N CYS A 69 1.31 -10.01 -4.77
CA CYS A 69 1.21 -11.47 -4.76
C CYS A 69 0.26 -12.02 -3.69
N LEU A 70 0.06 -11.34 -2.55
CA LEU A 70 -0.91 -11.75 -1.53
C LEU A 70 -2.36 -11.81 -2.03
N HIS A 71 -2.63 -11.35 -3.27
CA HIS A 71 -3.94 -11.41 -3.89
C HIS A 71 -4.02 -12.14 -5.23
N PHE A 72 -2.90 -12.38 -5.91
CA PHE A 72 -2.86 -13.31 -7.02
C PHE A 72 -2.32 -14.63 -6.48
N ALA A 73 -3.15 -15.66 -6.47
CA ALA A 73 -2.75 -17.05 -6.21
C ALA A 73 -1.82 -17.61 -7.33
N ASP A 74 -0.85 -16.81 -7.77
CA ASP A 74 0.06 -17.06 -8.90
C ASP A 74 1.46 -16.48 -8.58
N CYS A 75 1.88 -16.52 -7.32
CA CYS A 75 3.31 -16.47 -7.00
C CYS A 75 3.88 -17.89 -7.21
N VAL A 76 4.18 -18.23 -8.47
CA VAL A 76 4.92 -19.43 -8.90
C VAL A 76 6.33 -19.05 -9.33
#